data_AF-A0A958ALN5-F1
#
_entry.id   AF-A0A958ALN5-F1
#
_cell.length_a   1.000
_cell.length_b   1.000
_cell.length_c   1.000
_cell.angle_alpha   90.00
_cell.angle_beta   90.00
_cell.angle_gamma   90.00
#
_symmetry.space_group_name_H-M   'P 1'
#
loop_
_entity.id
_entity.type
_entity.pdbx_description
1 polymer ?
#
loop_
_entity_poly.entity_id
_entity_poly.type
_entity_poly.pdbx_seq_one_letter_code
_entity_poly.pdbx_strand_id
1 'polypeptide(L)'
;MNNEVTMRAKLAALSAENKRLRRIAHKSRQEALLQRVTIDAQQLLIWRYSGFSVSRRNAEEMGMTQRRWTWARALLQYARVHDESDVTCDEFDTAVNALNSAVKYLSQYGLESLRMRLPQHVLLANVAAKAVANRVAYPAANKHVKKLASSRENAAVRGGSEQWGNRDRRREIEQRLGVNQ
;
A
#
# COMPACT_ATOMS: atom_id res chain seq x y z
N MET A 1 -51.08 -13.28 -22.41
CA MET A 1 -49.68 -13.46 -22.84
C MET A 1 -48.86 -12.16 -22.88
N ASN A 2 -49.40 -11.00 -23.32
CA ASN A 2 -48.62 -9.75 -23.42
C ASN A 2 -48.08 -9.20 -22.08
N ASN A 3 -48.78 -9.43 -20.97
CA ASN A 3 -48.36 -8.96 -19.64
C ASN A 3 -47.12 -9.70 -19.12
N GLU A 4 -46.95 -10.98 -19.45
CA GLU A 4 -45.77 -11.74 -19.01
C GLU A 4 -44.51 -11.31 -19.75
N VAL A 5 -44.63 -11.06 -21.06
CA VAL A 5 -43.50 -10.59 -21.90
C VAL A 5 -43.04 -9.20 -21.44
N THR A 6 -43.98 -8.29 -21.19
CA THR A 6 -43.65 -6.93 -20.70
C THR A 6 -43.03 -6.96 -19.30
N MET A 7 -43.50 -7.82 -18.39
CA MET A 7 -42.90 -7.98 -17.07
C MET A 7 -41.49 -8.58 -17.14
N ARG A 8 -41.25 -9.58 -17.99
CA ARG A 8 -39.91 -10.15 -18.21
C ARG A 8 -38.93 -9.11 -18.79
N ALA A 9 -39.37 -8.28 -19.73
CA ALA A 9 -38.56 -7.20 -20.28
C ALA A 9 -38.19 -6.15 -19.20
N LYS A 10 -39.14 -5.77 -18.34
CA LYS A 10 -38.89 -4.85 -17.21
C LYS A 10 -37.90 -5.43 -16.21
N LEU A 11 -38.04 -6.71 -15.84
CA LEU A 11 -37.10 -7.39 -14.94
C LEU A 11 -35.69 -7.47 -15.55
N ALA A 12 -35.59 -7.77 -16.85
CA ALA A 12 -34.31 -7.78 -17.55
C ALA A 12 -33.63 -6.40 -17.52
N ALA A 13 -34.38 -5.34 -17.83
CA ALA A 13 -33.90 -3.96 -17.76
C ALA A 13 -33.43 -3.57 -16.34
N LEU A 14 -34.23 -3.89 -15.32
CA LEU A 14 -33.88 -3.62 -13.92
C LEU A 14 -32.63 -4.40 -13.47
N SER A 15 -32.47 -5.64 -13.93
CA SER A 15 -31.29 -6.45 -13.63
C SER A 15 -30.02 -5.89 -14.30
N ALA A 16 -30.13 -5.41 -15.54
CA ALA A 16 -29.05 -4.78 -16.29
C ALA A 16 -28.62 -3.47 -15.62
N GLU A 17 -29.59 -2.68 -15.18
CA GLU A 17 -29.35 -1.43 -14.48
C GLU A 17 -28.72 -1.68 -13.10
N ASN A 18 -29.20 -2.65 -12.33
CA ASN A 18 -28.54 -3.07 -11.08
C ASN A 18 -27.09 -3.50 -11.31
N LYS A 19 -26.80 -4.23 -12.39
CA LYS A 19 -25.42 -4.62 -12.74
C LYS A 19 -24.57 -3.42 -13.16
N ARG A 20 -25.16 -2.40 -13.78
CA ARG A 20 -24.49 -1.13 -14.11
C ARG A 20 -24.19 -0.33 -12.85
N LEU A 21 -25.20 -0.14 -11.99
CA LEU A 21 -25.07 0.57 -10.72
C LEU A 21 -24.05 -0.10 -9.79
N ARG A 22 -24.02 -1.43 -9.71
CA ARG A 22 -22.99 -2.13 -8.92
C ARG A 22 -21.58 -1.93 -9.48
N ARG A 23 -21.41 -1.83 -10.80
CA ARG A 23 -20.12 -1.51 -11.41
C ARG A 23 -19.68 -0.08 -11.09
N ILE A 24 -20.62 0.87 -11.07
CA ILE A 24 -20.36 2.27 -10.70
C ILE A 24 -20.13 2.41 -9.18
N ALA A 25 -20.88 1.66 -8.38
CA ALA A 25 -20.84 1.68 -6.93
C ALA A 25 -19.71 0.82 -6.34
N HIS A 26 -19.02 0.02 -7.15
CA HIS A 26 -17.85 -0.72 -6.71
C HIS A 26 -16.73 0.27 -6.42
N LYS A 27 -16.71 0.73 -5.16
CA LYS A 27 -15.66 1.58 -4.62
C LYS A 27 -14.32 0.94 -4.90
N SER A 28 -13.41 1.70 -5.48
CA SER A 28 -12.05 1.20 -5.67
C SER A 28 -11.47 0.78 -4.32
N ARG A 29 -10.53 -0.17 -4.31
CA ARG A 29 -9.83 -0.57 -3.07
C ARG A 29 -9.21 0.64 -2.35
N GLN A 30 -8.82 1.66 -3.11
CA GLN A 30 -8.29 2.91 -2.58
C GLN A 30 -9.38 3.74 -1.89
N GLU A 31 -10.55 3.90 -2.49
CA GLU A 31 -11.69 4.58 -1.84
C GLU A 31 -12.16 3.86 -0.57
N ALA A 32 -12.22 2.53 -0.59
CA ALA A 32 -12.58 1.75 0.59
C ALA A 32 -11.57 1.93 1.74
N LEU A 33 -10.28 2.03 1.39
CA LEU A 33 -9.23 2.35 2.36
C LEU A 33 -9.41 3.79 2.88
N LEU A 34 -9.57 4.77 1.99
CA LEU A 34 -9.74 6.18 2.36
C LEU A 34 -10.91 6.35 3.32
N GLN A 35 -12.07 5.77 3.01
CA GLN A 35 -13.25 5.83 3.89
C GLN A 35 -12.98 5.27 5.28
N ARG A 36 -12.31 4.13 5.36
CA ARG A 36 -11.95 3.54 6.66
C ARG A 36 -11.02 4.46 7.45
N VAL A 37 -10.00 5.01 6.77
CA VAL A 37 -9.03 5.91 7.40
C VAL A 37 -9.69 7.22 7.84
N THR A 38 -10.66 7.74 7.07
CA THR A 38 -11.47 8.91 7.46
C THR A 38 -12.25 8.65 8.73
N ILE A 39 -12.92 7.50 8.85
CA ILE A 39 -13.67 7.13 10.06
C ILE A 39 -12.71 7.02 11.26
N ASP A 40 -11.56 6.37 11.08
CA ASP A 40 -10.56 6.22 12.13
C ASP A 40 -10.00 7.60 12.56
N ALA A 41 -9.75 8.52 11.62
CA ALA A 41 -9.30 9.88 11.90
C ALA A 41 -10.35 10.72 12.64
N GLN A 42 -11.63 10.61 12.25
CA GLN A 42 -12.73 11.26 12.97
C GLN A 42 -12.85 10.72 14.40
N GLN A 43 -12.67 9.41 14.60
CA GLN A 43 -12.68 8.81 15.93
C GLN A 43 -11.57 9.38 16.82
N LEU A 44 -10.35 9.58 16.29
CA LEU A 44 -9.27 10.22 17.02
C LEU A 44 -9.61 11.66 17.40
N LEU A 45 -10.19 12.44 16.49
CA LEU A 45 -10.64 13.79 16.81
C LEU A 45 -11.69 13.77 17.92
N ILE A 46 -12.73 12.94 17.80
CA ILE A 46 -13.77 12.81 18.84
C ILE A 46 -13.15 12.51 20.20
N TRP A 47 -12.22 11.56 20.27
CA TRP A 47 -11.51 11.24 21.51
C TRP A 47 -10.72 12.42 22.06
N ARG A 48 -9.98 13.13 21.21
CA ARG A 48 -9.18 14.28 21.64
C ARG A 48 -10.03 15.39 22.25
N TYR A 49 -11.13 15.72 21.60
CA TYR A 49 -12.04 16.78 22.05
C TYR A 49 -12.94 16.36 23.21
N SER A 50 -13.05 15.05 23.45
CA SER A 50 -13.67 14.51 24.67
C SER A 50 -12.71 14.43 25.87
N GLY A 51 -11.47 14.91 25.71
CA GLY A 51 -10.45 14.93 26.78
C GLY A 51 -9.58 13.67 26.90
N PHE A 52 -9.70 12.72 25.97
CA PHE A 52 -8.84 11.54 25.95
C PHE A 52 -7.53 11.79 25.20
N SER A 53 -6.46 11.11 25.62
CA SER A 53 -5.20 11.10 24.88
C SER A 53 -5.36 10.36 23.55
N VAL A 54 -4.86 10.93 22.46
CA VAL A 54 -4.81 10.24 21.14
C VAL A 54 -3.49 9.54 20.89
N SER A 55 -2.71 9.32 21.95
CA SER A 55 -1.47 8.54 21.85
C SER A 55 -1.74 7.12 21.34
N ARG A 56 -0.73 6.57 20.68
CA ARG A 56 -0.74 5.20 20.13
C ARG A 56 -1.25 4.16 21.14
N ARG A 57 -0.72 4.23 22.36
CA ARG A 57 -1.05 3.29 23.45
C ARG A 57 -2.51 3.43 23.89
N ASN A 58 -2.99 4.66 24.10
CA ASN A 58 -4.36 4.87 24.53
C ASN A 58 -5.36 4.46 23.44
N ALA A 59 -5.02 4.70 22.16
CA ALA A 59 -5.83 4.24 21.04
C ALA A 59 -5.93 2.70 20.98
N GLU A 60 -4.85 1.97 21.28
CA GLU A 60 -4.86 0.51 21.39
C GLU A 60 -5.76 0.04 22.55
N GLU A 61 -5.69 0.69 23.71
CA GLU A 61 -6.54 0.41 24.88
C GLU A 61 -8.03 0.65 24.57
N MET A 62 -8.34 1.63 23.72
CA MET A 62 -9.70 1.91 23.22
C MET A 62 -10.11 1.04 22.01
N GLY A 63 -9.30 0.03 21.63
CA GLY A 63 -9.64 -0.94 20.59
C GLY A 63 -9.27 -0.55 19.16
N MET A 64 -8.49 0.52 18.96
CA MET A 64 -7.93 0.87 17.66
C MET A 64 -6.55 0.23 17.48
N THR A 65 -6.43 -0.68 16.51
CA THR A 65 -5.15 -1.34 16.24
C THR A 65 -4.07 -0.37 15.78
N GLN A 66 -2.81 -0.69 16.06
CA GLN A 66 -1.63 0.08 15.63
C GLN A 66 -1.70 0.53 14.17
N ARG A 67 -2.09 -0.39 13.28
CA ARG A 67 -2.20 -0.13 11.85
C ARG A 67 -3.24 0.96 11.56
N ARG A 68 -4.44 0.83 12.15
CA ARG A 68 -5.52 1.82 11.97
C ARG A 68 -5.11 3.19 12.48
N TRP A 69 -4.56 3.23 13.69
CA TRP A 69 -4.03 4.46 14.29
C TRP A 69 -3.00 5.15 13.41
N THR A 70 -2.06 4.38 12.84
CA THR A 70 -0.98 4.94 12.01
C THR A 70 -1.53 5.57 10.72
N TRP A 71 -2.51 4.94 10.07
CA TRP A 71 -3.16 5.52 8.89
C TRP A 71 -3.99 6.76 9.23
N ALA A 72 -4.74 6.72 10.33
CA ALA A 72 -5.53 7.85 10.81
C ALA A 72 -4.65 9.07 11.13
N ARG A 73 -3.57 8.86 11.90
CA ARG A 73 -2.57 9.89 12.21
C ARG A 73 -1.93 10.48 10.95
N ALA A 74 -1.55 9.63 9.99
CA ALA A 74 -0.99 10.11 8.72
C ALA A 74 -1.97 10.99 7.93
N LEU A 75 -3.27 10.69 7.99
CA LEU A 75 -4.31 11.50 7.34
C LEU A 75 -4.49 12.84 8.08
N LEU A 76 -4.47 12.84 9.40
CA LEU A 76 -4.54 14.08 10.20
C LEU A 76 -3.30 14.96 10.00
N GLN A 77 -2.11 14.37 9.88
CA GLN A 77 -0.89 15.09 9.51
C GLN A 77 -0.97 15.68 8.10
N TYR A 78 -1.53 14.93 7.14
CA TYR A 78 -1.77 15.45 5.80
C TYR A 78 -2.75 16.63 5.80
N ALA A 79 -3.79 16.57 6.64
CA ALA A 79 -4.75 17.65 6.86
C ALA A 79 -4.18 18.83 7.68
N ARG A 80 -2.94 18.74 8.18
CA ARG A 80 -2.29 19.72 9.08
C ARG A 80 -3.06 19.95 10.39
N VAL A 81 -3.72 18.91 10.87
CA VAL A 81 -4.47 18.91 12.14
C VAL A 81 -3.65 18.26 13.26
N HIS A 82 -2.55 17.59 12.93
CA HIS A 82 -1.72 16.84 13.89
C HIS A 82 -0.23 17.06 13.59
N ASP A 83 0.56 17.40 14.61
CA ASP A 83 1.98 17.80 14.46
C ASP A 83 3.00 16.68 14.73
N GLU A 84 2.52 15.49 15.08
CA GLU A 84 3.22 14.26 15.47
C GLU A 84 2.99 13.92 16.94
N SER A 85 2.85 14.95 17.78
CA SER A 85 2.61 14.80 19.20
C SER A 85 1.11 14.76 19.51
N ASP A 86 0.36 15.73 19.01
CA ASP A 86 -1.06 15.91 19.31
C ASP A 86 -1.80 16.66 18.18
N VAL A 87 -3.10 16.85 18.37
CA VAL A 87 -3.95 17.71 17.54
C VAL A 87 -3.62 19.18 17.79
N THR A 88 -3.41 19.93 16.73
CA THR A 88 -2.98 21.35 16.77
C THR A 88 -4.12 22.36 16.68
N CYS A 89 -5.31 21.91 16.28
CA CYS A 89 -6.48 22.77 16.18
C CYS A 89 -7.19 22.88 17.54
N ASP A 90 -7.64 24.08 17.89
CA ASP A 90 -8.37 24.34 19.13
C ASP A 90 -9.87 23.99 19.03
N GLU A 91 -10.43 24.04 17.82
CA GLU A 91 -11.86 23.83 17.56
C GLU A 91 -12.13 22.57 16.73
N PHE A 92 -13.10 21.78 17.20
CA PHE A 92 -13.47 20.51 16.58
C PHE A 92 -13.95 20.69 15.13
N ASP A 93 -14.82 21.66 14.88
CA ASP A 93 -15.38 21.91 13.55
C ASP A 93 -14.28 22.31 12.56
N THR A 94 -13.31 23.12 12.99
CA THR A 94 -12.15 23.49 12.18
C THR A 94 -11.30 22.27 11.81
N ALA A 95 -11.04 21.38 12.77
CA ALA A 95 -10.31 20.13 12.53
C ALA A 95 -11.06 19.19 11.54
N VAL A 96 -12.38 19.06 11.70
CA VAL A 96 -13.22 18.24 10.82
C VAL A 96 -13.27 18.82 9.40
N ASN A 97 -13.38 20.14 9.25
CA ASN A 97 -13.37 20.80 7.94
C ASN A 97 -12.02 20.65 7.21
N ALA A 98 -10.91 20.74 7.94
CA ALA A 98 -9.59 20.48 7.39
C ALA A 98 -9.45 19.01 6.94
N LEU A 99 -9.93 18.05 7.75
CA LEU A 99 -9.97 16.64 7.40
C LEU A 99 -10.81 16.38 6.14
N ASN A 100 -12.01 16.97 6.05
CA ASN A 100 -12.90 16.80 4.90
C ASN A 100 -12.28 17.37 3.61
N SER A 101 -11.62 18.52 3.69
CA SER A 101 -10.86 19.11 2.58
C SER A 101 -9.74 18.18 2.10
N ALA A 102 -8.98 17.61 3.03
CA ALA A 102 -7.93 16.64 2.73
C ALA A 102 -8.47 15.36 2.07
N VAL A 103 -9.58 14.81 2.59
CA VAL A 103 -10.23 13.61 2.02
C VAL A 103 -10.72 13.88 0.60
N LYS A 104 -11.33 15.04 0.37
CA LYS A 104 -11.77 15.46 -0.98
C LYS A 104 -10.60 15.50 -1.94
N TYR A 105 -9.46 16.07 -1.54
CA TYR A 105 -8.26 16.11 -2.37
C TYR A 105 -7.71 14.69 -2.65
N LEU A 106 -7.54 13.86 -1.63
CA LEU A 106 -7.04 12.48 -1.79
C LEU A 106 -7.98 11.60 -2.62
N SER A 107 -9.28 11.87 -2.60
CA SER A 107 -10.25 11.17 -3.46
C SER A 107 -10.05 11.48 -4.95
N GLN A 108 -9.55 12.67 -5.29
CA GLN A 108 -9.34 13.13 -6.66
C GLN A 108 -7.95 12.74 -7.18
N TYR A 109 -6.90 12.90 -6.36
CA TYR A 109 -5.50 12.74 -6.77
C TYR A 109 -4.87 11.43 -6.30
N GLY A 110 -5.57 10.63 -5.50
CA GLY A 110 -5.10 9.34 -5.00
C GLY A 110 -4.35 9.42 -3.66
N LEU A 111 -3.89 8.25 -3.20
CA LEU A 111 -3.38 8.04 -1.83
C LEU A 111 -1.86 8.13 -1.69
N GLU A 112 -1.13 8.51 -2.74
CA GLU A 112 0.34 8.43 -2.72
C GLU A 112 0.95 9.39 -1.69
N SER A 113 0.42 10.61 -1.60
CA SER A 113 0.79 11.60 -0.58
C SER A 113 0.60 11.12 0.86
N LEU A 114 -0.37 10.23 1.07
CA LEU A 114 -0.65 9.63 2.38
C LEU A 114 0.36 8.50 2.69
N ARG A 115 0.73 7.70 1.69
CA ARG A 115 1.74 6.65 1.84
C ARG A 115 3.10 7.18 2.23
N MET A 116 3.49 8.34 1.68
CA MET A 116 4.76 9.00 2.01
C MET A 116 4.86 9.47 3.47
N ARG A 117 3.73 9.54 4.19
CA ARG A 117 3.67 9.92 5.61
C ARG A 117 3.60 8.72 6.55
N LEU A 118 3.47 7.51 6.01
CA LEU A 118 3.45 6.30 6.83
C LEU A 118 4.88 5.93 7.25
N PRO A 119 5.08 5.44 8.48
CA PRO A 119 6.33 4.82 8.89
C PRO A 119 6.73 3.68 7.95
N GLN A 120 8.03 3.58 7.66
CA GLN A 120 8.57 2.61 6.70
C GLN A 120 8.18 1.16 7.02
N HIS A 121 8.14 0.80 8.30
CA HIS A 121 7.74 -0.55 8.74
C HIS A 121 6.29 -0.92 8.34
N VAL A 122 5.38 0.06 8.28
CA VAL A 122 3.99 -0.16 7.84
C VAL A 122 3.90 -0.35 6.32
N LEU A 123 4.73 0.35 5.56
CA LEU A 123 4.83 0.17 4.11
C LEU A 123 5.36 -1.23 3.77
N LEU A 124 6.42 -1.66 4.45
CA LEU A 124 7.02 -2.99 4.26
C LEU A 124 6.04 -4.12 4.62
N ALA A 125 5.24 -3.97 5.68
CA ALA A 125 4.21 -4.94 6.04
C ALA A 125 3.17 -5.15 4.91
N ASN A 126 2.82 -4.09 4.18
CA ASN A 126 1.90 -4.19 3.04
C ASN A 126 2.53 -4.88 1.83
N VAL A 127 3.82 -4.62 1.56
CA VAL A 127 4.57 -5.28 0.49
C VAL A 127 4.72 -6.78 0.79
N ALA A 128 5.10 -7.12 2.03
CA ALA A 128 5.21 -8.50 2.48
C ALA A 128 3.88 -9.25 2.38
N ALA A 129 2.77 -8.64 2.86
CA ALA A 129 1.44 -9.24 2.74
C ALA A 129 1.03 -9.48 1.27
N LYS A 130 1.35 -8.55 0.37
CA LYS A 130 1.10 -8.70 -1.08
C LYS A 130 1.95 -9.82 -1.69
N ALA A 131 3.21 -9.93 -1.29
CA ALA A 131 4.09 -11.01 -1.73
C ALA A 131 3.58 -12.39 -1.28
N VAL A 132 3.15 -12.52 -0.02
CA VAL A 132 2.54 -13.74 0.52
C VAL A 132 1.26 -14.10 -0.22
N ALA A 133 0.35 -13.15 -0.42
CA ALA A 133 -0.89 -13.37 -1.17
C ALA A 133 -0.62 -13.86 -2.61
N ASN A 134 0.37 -13.27 -3.29
CA ASN A 134 0.80 -13.73 -4.61
C ASN A 134 1.38 -15.15 -4.57
N ARG A 135 2.10 -15.54 -3.50
CA ARG A 135 2.60 -16.92 -3.36
C ARG A 135 1.47 -17.94 -3.23
N VAL A 136 0.41 -17.59 -2.53
CA VAL A 136 -0.76 -18.45 -2.31
C VAL A 136 -1.65 -18.52 -3.55
N ALA A 137 -1.89 -17.38 -4.22
CA ALA A 137 -2.77 -17.30 -5.37
C ALA A 137 -2.18 -17.93 -6.65
N TYR A 138 -0.85 -17.88 -6.83
CA TYR A 138 -0.19 -18.39 -8.04
C TYR A 138 1.06 -19.23 -7.72
N PRO A 139 0.90 -20.46 -7.21
CA PRO A 139 2.02 -21.31 -6.82
C PRO A 139 2.90 -21.75 -8.00
N ALA A 140 2.33 -21.89 -9.21
CA ALA A 140 3.06 -22.31 -10.42
C ALA A 140 4.03 -21.24 -10.94
N ALA A 141 3.64 -19.96 -10.92
CA ALA A 141 4.49 -18.85 -11.34
C ALA A 141 5.74 -18.72 -10.44
N ASN A 142 5.60 -19.01 -9.15
CA ASN A 142 6.73 -19.01 -8.21
C ASN A 142 7.73 -20.15 -8.43
N LYS A 143 7.30 -21.31 -8.94
CA LYS A 143 8.21 -22.41 -9.29
C LYS A 143 9.16 -21.99 -10.42
N HIS A 144 8.65 -21.25 -11.41
CA HIS A 144 9.47 -20.69 -12.50
C HIS A 144 10.44 -19.62 -12.02
N VAL A 145 10.01 -18.71 -11.14
CA VAL A 145 10.91 -17.68 -10.57
C VAL A 145 12.04 -18.32 -9.75
N LYS A 146 11.74 -19.34 -8.93
CA LYS A 146 12.77 -20.08 -8.19
C LYS A 146 13.74 -20.83 -9.12
N LYS A 147 13.24 -21.44 -10.19
CA LYS A 147 14.06 -22.16 -11.19
C LYS A 147 14.96 -21.22 -11.98
N LEU A 148 14.50 -19.99 -12.27
CA LEU A 148 15.30 -18.95 -12.92
C LEU A 148 16.35 -18.35 -11.98
N ALA A 149 16.02 -18.14 -10.70
CA ALA A 149 16.96 -17.67 -9.70
C ALA A 149 18.11 -18.68 -9.47
N SER A 150 17.78 -19.97 -9.32
CA SER A 150 18.80 -21.03 -9.18
C SER A 150 19.65 -21.19 -10.46
N SER A 151 19.07 -20.95 -11.63
CA SER A 151 19.82 -21.02 -12.91
C SER A 151 20.81 -19.86 -13.06
N ARG A 152 20.46 -18.67 -12.57
CA ARG A 152 21.38 -17.51 -12.55
C ARG A 152 22.51 -17.67 -11.56
N GLU A 153 22.22 -18.21 -10.37
CA GLU A 153 23.24 -18.50 -9.36
C GLU A 153 24.25 -19.56 -9.87
N ASN A 154 23.75 -20.63 -10.50
CA ASN A 154 24.61 -21.63 -11.14
C ASN A 154 25.41 -21.08 -12.33
N ALA A 155 24.85 -20.12 -13.09
CA ALA A 155 25.58 -19.45 -14.18
C ALA A 155 26.69 -18.51 -13.65
N ALA A 156 26.45 -17.81 -12.53
CA ALA A 156 27.46 -16.98 -11.88
C ALA A 156 28.62 -17.81 -11.30
N VAL A 157 28.32 -18.97 -10.73
CA VAL A 157 29.34 -19.91 -10.23
C VAL A 157 30.16 -20.51 -11.38
N ARG A 158 29.56 -20.79 -12.54
CA ARG A 158 30.28 -21.30 -13.73
C ARG A 158 31.09 -20.23 -14.47
N GLY A 159 30.63 -18.97 -14.49
CA GLY A 159 31.39 -17.86 -15.10
C GLY A 159 32.59 -17.39 -14.27
N GLY A 160 32.62 -17.71 -12.97
CA GLY A 160 33.72 -17.37 -12.07
C GLY A 160 35.00 -18.20 -12.29
N SER A 161 34.89 -19.45 -12.79
CA SER A 161 36.07 -20.31 -12.98
C SER A 161 36.87 -19.98 -14.25
N GLU A 162 36.27 -19.33 -15.26
CA GLU A 162 36.98 -18.91 -16.48
C GLU A 162 37.77 -17.60 -16.31
N GLN A 163 37.40 -16.74 -15.35
CA GLN A 163 38.11 -15.48 -15.10
C GLN A 163 39.45 -15.64 -14.38
N TRP A 164 39.67 -16.73 -13.62
CA TRP A 164 40.93 -16.97 -12.92
C TRP A 164 42.04 -17.44 -13.86
N GLY A 165 41.72 -18.28 -14.87
CA GLY A 165 42.72 -18.74 -15.85
C GLY A 165 43.26 -17.66 -16.79
N ASN A 166 42.54 -16.54 -16.97
CA ASN A 166 42.99 -15.43 -17.81
C ASN A 166 43.92 -14.44 -17.08
N ARG A 167 43.85 -14.34 -15.74
CA ARG A 167 44.76 -13.46 -14.98
C ARG A 167 46.17 -14.04 -14.91
N ASP A 168 46.28 -15.36 -14.77
CA ASP A 168 47.58 -16.04 -14.69
C ASP A 168 48.31 -16.00 -16.04
N ARG A 169 47.59 -16.20 -17.17
CA ARG A 169 48.17 -16.01 -18.51
C ARG A 169 48.63 -14.59 -18.78
N ARG A 170 47.93 -13.59 -18.23
CA ARG A 170 48.31 -12.17 -18.39
C ARG A 170 49.61 -11.85 -17.64
N ARG A 171 49.78 -12.38 -16.42
CA ARG A 171 51.04 -12.28 -15.65
C ARG A 171 52.20 -13.02 -16.32
N GLU A 172 51.93 -14.16 -16.94
CA GLU A 172 52.95 -14.93 -17.66
C GLU A 172 53.43 -14.21 -18.94
N ILE A 173 52.53 -13.51 -19.63
CA ILE A 173 52.87 -12.62 -20.77
C ILE A 173 53.63 -11.39 -20.29
N GLU A 174 53.21 -10.76 -19.19
CA GLU A 174 53.89 -9.58 -18.61
C GLU A 174 55.32 -9.91 -18.14
N GLN A 175 55.54 -11.09 -17.55
CA GLN A 175 56.88 -11.57 -17.19
C GLN A 175 57.76 -11.86 -18.40
N ARG A 176 57.19 -12.36 -19.50
CA ARG A 176 57.94 -12.63 -20.75
C ARG A 176 58.30 -11.38 -21.53
N LEU A 177 57.53 -10.29 -21.39
CA LEU A 177 57.76 -9.05 -22.12
C LEU A 177 58.71 -8.09 -21.40
N GLY A 178 59.23 -8.44 -20.21
CA GLY A 178 60.27 -7.64 -19.54
C GLY A 178 59.83 -6.20 -19.21
N VAL A 179 58.53 -5.95 -19.08
CA VAL A 179 58.01 -4.63 -18.73
C VAL A 179 58.00 -4.50 -17.21
N ASN A 180 59.18 -4.27 -16.64
CA ASN A 180 59.32 -3.71 -15.30
C ASN A 180 59.85 -2.28 -15.47
N GLN A 181 59.01 -1.29 -15.18
CA GLN A 181 59.45 0.01 -14.68
C GLN A 181 59.36 -0.01 -13.16
#